data_AF-A0AA88XWD0-F1
#
_entry.id   AF-A0AA88XWD0-F1
#
_cell.length_a   1.000
_cell.length_b   1.000
_cell.length_c   1.000
_cell.angle_alpha   90.00
_cell.angle_beta   90.00
_cell.angle_gamma   90.00
#
_symmetry.space_group_name_H-M   'P 1'
#
loop_
_entity.id
_entity.type
_entity.pdbx_description
1 polymer ?
#
loop_
_entity_poly.entity_id
_entity_poly.type
_entity_poly.pdbx_seq_one_letter_code
_entity_poly.pdbx_strand_id
1 'polypeptide(L)'
;MYMVFQSDCSVQRKGFNATHKTLCGGRLLATDTPKYLYSHAKYDELNYDNNIECEWRIAAKEGKRVKFYFISFEIEDETDCRYDHVDIFDGGNDTDHKVDRYCGSKLHEIYEYTKDLTYTDTRSPEYRLQGVILDISTFRLFQAVRSDKSEEKTNRPFIKVRFANKGIDKLNLGQILNHKTVTEKTPPYFKRKEDPCISFSYTLTVASKIYNYKRFLQCIDLSNPSLHPLPCECSSSDFNYSPCRHVITGDLIIVENDKLRELLKKGPKYRESMSFTWKQNVKIIMDSCEEYPRRWAKKEDVQLDTLSEWIKSIRGLLLSRIYRLKSTVNTSFEFIFKDPDIITELTYPQEQYVITPADKASNNYTFTCKQYYFDSLVKELGLNSIPGNPTYTPTNLSDSEIIDNHKSALASFGFDTNNLDLDLPYLNCIPKMHKNPYKQRFIAGSSKCSTKSVSILLTKVLSEIKSGLQKYYSTVYSRSGINQMWILKNSK
;
A
#
# COMPACT_ATOMS: atom_id res chain seq x y z
N MET A 1 -3.84 44.16 -38.52
CA MET A 1 -5.28 44.43 -38.31
C MET A 1 -5.89 44.80 -39.66
N TYR A 2 -7.05 44.25 -40.04
CA TYR A 2 -7.76 44.62 -41.26
C TYR A 2 -9.12 45.19 -40.86
N MET A 3 -9.44 46.41 -41.29
CA MET A 3 -10.70 47.08 -41.01
C MET A 3 -11.38 47.49 -42.32
N VAL A 4 -12.69 47.25 -42.40
CA VAL A 4 -13.53 47.67 -43.54
C VAL A 4 -14.74 48.40 -42.99
N PHE A 5 -14.97 49.61 -43.48
CA PHE A 5 -16.18 50.38 -43.20
C PHE A 5 -17.08 50.36 -44.45
N GLN A 6 -18.35 50.02 -44.25
CA GLN A 6 -19.33 49.93 -45.34
C GLN A 6 -20.58 50.73 -44.96
N SER A 7 -21.08 51.52 -45.91
CA SER A 7 -22.25 52.40 -45.77
C SER A 7 -23.16 52.22 -46.98
N ASP A 8 -24.46 52.49 -46.80
CA ASP A 8 -25.43 52.61 -47.89
C ASP A 8 -25.73 54.07 -48.24
N CYS A 9 -26.65 54.29 -49.18
CA CYS A 9 -27.05 55.60 -49.70
C CYS A 9 -28.21 56.26 -48.94
N SER A 10 -28.65 55.68 -47.82
CA SER A 10 -29.91 56.08 -47.17
C SER A 10 -29.76 57.36 -46.35
N VAL A 11 -28.81 57.40 -45.41
CA VAL A 11 -28.59 58.52 -44.48
C VAL A 11 -27.11 58.57 -44.03
N GLN A 12 -26.42 59.70 -44.23
CA GLN A 12 -25.05 59.92 -43.73
C GLN A 12 -25.00 60.66 -42.38
N ARG A 13 -24.01 60.30 -41.56
CA ARG A 13 -23.59 61.04 -40.33
C ARG A 13 -22.07 61.11 -40.26
N LYS A 14 -21.51 61.62 -39.13
CA LYS A 14 -20.10 62.00 -38.96
C LYS A 14 -19.04 60.87 -39.10
N GLY A 15 -19.45 59.63 -39.41
CA GLY A 15 -18.53 58.50 -39.51
C GLY A 15 -17.91 58.12 -38.17
N PHE A 16 -16.70 57.55 -38.21
CA PHE A 16 -15.92 57.19 -37.02
C PHE A 16 -14.50 57.75 -37.11
N ASN A 17 -13.90 57.97 -35.95
CA ASN A 17 -12.47 58.18 -35.80
C ASN A 17 -11.93 57.02 -34.94
N ALA A 18 -10.85 56.39 -35.38
CA ALA A 18 -10.21 55.31 -34.65
C ALA A 18 -8.70 55.55 -34.54
N THR A 19 -8.19 55.46 -33.32
CA THR A 19 -6.77 55.37 -33.00
C THR A 19 -6.45 53.94 -32.59
N HIS A 20 -5.33 53.40 -33.06
CA HIS A 20 -4.81 52.09 -32.68
C HIS A 20 -3.38 52.22 -32.16
N LYS A 21 -2.98 51.32 -31.25
CA LYS A 21 -1.60 51.17 -30.77
C LYS A 21 -1.27 49.67 -30.75
N THR A 22 -0.07 49.33 -31.19
CA THR A 22 0.45 47.96 -31.07
C THR A 22 0.92 47.72 -29.64
N LEU A 23 0.43 46.66 -29.00
CA LEU A 23 0.85 46.18 -27.69
C LEU A 23 1.60 44.86 -27.83
N CYS A 24 2.39 44.51 -26.80
CA CYS A 24 3.05 43.21 -26.69
C CYS A 24 2.12 42.16 -26.05
N GLY A 25 2.47 40.89 -26.19
CA GLY A 25 1.71 39.76 -25.64
C GLY A 25 0.61 39.23 -26.57
N GLY A 26 -0.07 38.18 -26.11
CA GLY A 26 -1.18 37.56 -26.82
C GLY A 26 -1.29 36.04 -26.62
N ARG A 27 -2.35 35.46 -27.21
CA ARG A 27 -2.58 34.01 -27.21
C ARG A 27 -2.15 33.41 -28.54
N LEU A 28 -1.31 32.38 -28.47
CA LEU A 28 -0.73 31.73 -29.62
C LEU A 28 -0.97 30.23 -29.56
N LEU A 29 -1.15 29.64 -30.74
CA LEU A 29 -1.14 28.20 -30.90
C LEU A 29 0.21 27.79 -31.51
N ALA A 30 0.94 26.95 -30.79
CA ALA A 30 2.17 26.33 -31.24
C ALA A 30 1.87 25.39 -32.42
N THR A 31 2.72 25.50 -33.42
CA THR A 31 2.67 24.73 -34.67
C THR A 31 4.01 24.04 -34.88
N ASP A 32 4.05 23.09 -35.82
CA ASP A 32 5.30 22.41 -36.16
C ASP A 32 6.29 23.33 -36.92
N THR A 33 5.83 24.50 -37.38
CA THR A 33 6.67 25.58 -37.91
C THR A 33 7.09 26.54 -36.80
N PRO A 34 8.39 26.88 -36.69
CA PRO A 34 8.87 27.91 -35.77
C PRO A 34 8.19 29.25 -36.01
N LYS A 35 7.95 29.99 -34.92
CA LYS A 35 7.42 31.36 -34.94
C LYS A 35 8.29 32.22 -34.04
N TYR A 36 8.51 33.46 -34.46
CA TYR A 36 9.28 34.44 -33.70
C TYR A 36 8.36 35.28 -32.83
N LEU A 37 8.78 35.49 -31.58
CA LEU A 37 8.12 36.34 -30.59
C LEU A 37 9.07 37.45 -30.22
N TYR A 38 8.52 38.64 -30.06
CA TYR A 38 9.27 39.86 -29.75
C TYR A 38 8.74 40.44 -28.46
N SER A 39 9.65 40.87 -27.58
CA SER A 39 9.33 41.39 -26.24
C SER A 39 8.46 42.65 -26.30
N HIS A 40 8.63 43.51 -27.29
CA HIS A 40 7.81 44.71 -27.50
C HIS A 40 7.67 45.07 -28.99
N ALA A 41 6.75 45.97 -29.29
CA ALA A 41 6.43 46.37 -30.66
C ALA A 41 7.53 47.19 -31.37
N LYS A 42 8.58 47.61 -30.65
CA LYS A 42 9.72 48.41 -31.15
C LYS A 42 11.04 47.63 -31.13
N TYR A 43 10.96 46.31 -30.97
CA TYR A 43 12.13 45.43 -30.91
C TYR A 43 13.03 45.68 -32.13
N ASP A 44 14.35 45.75 -31.92
CA ASP A 44 15.42 46.16 -32.85
C ASP A 44 15.56 47.67 -33.17
N GLU A 45 14.59 48.52 -32.85
CA GLU A 45 14.67 49.97 -33.17
C GLU A 45 14.99 50.84 -31.95
N LEU A 46 14.45 50.49 -30.78
CA LEU A 46 14.59 51.23 -29.52
C LEU A 46 14.54 50.28 -28.32
N ASN A 47 15.00 50.74 -27.16
CA ASN A 47 14.82 50.01 -25.89
C ASN A 47 13.32 49.81 -25.59
N TYR A 48 13.01 48.80 -24.78
CA TYR A 48 11.66 48.62 -24.24
C TYR A 48 11.24 49.84 -23.40
N ASP A 49 9.96 50.22 -23.46
CA ASP A 49 9.48 51.34 -22.62
C ASP A 49 9.40 50.88 -21.15
N ASN A 50 9.60 51.82 -20.21
CA ASN A 50 9.49 51.54 -18.78
C ASN A 50 8.06 51.12 -18.39
N ASN A 51 7.94 50.28 -17.35
CA ASN A 51 6.67 49.78 -16.81
C ASN A 51 5.79 49.07 -17.86
N ILE A 52 6.43 48.36 -18.79
CA ILE A 52 5.74 47.45 -19.71
C ILE A 52 5.57 46.09 -19.04
N GLU A 53 4.36 45.54 -19.11
CA GLU A 53 4.05 44.16 -18.74
C GLU A 53 3.46 43.45 -19.96
N CYS A 54 4.14 42.38 -20.40
CA CYS A 54 3.76 41.60 -21.58
C CYS A 54 3.50 40.15 -21.22
N GLU A 55 2.35 39.61 -21.62
CA GLU A 55 2.00 38.21 -21.37
C GLU A 55 1.79 37.45 -22.69
N TRP A 56 2.55 36.37 -22.90
CA TRP A 56 2.30 35.42 -24.00
C TRP A 56 1.77 34.09 -23.45
N ARG A 57 0.63 33.65 -23.97
CA ARG A 57 0.08 32.32 -23.67
C ARG A 57 0.19 31.44 -24.89
N ILE A 58 1.03 30.41 -24.81
CA ILE A 58 1.30 29.52 -25.93
C ILE A 58 0.70 28.15 -25.64
N ALA A 59 -0.34 27.78 -26.39
CA ALA A 59 -0.96 26.47 -26.29
C ALA A 59 -0.41 25.52 -27.37
N ALA A 60 -0.21 24.24 -27.03
CA ALA A 60 0.08 23.18 -28.01
C ALA A 60 -1.17 22.33 -28.27
N LYS A 61 -1.22 21.68 -29.43
CA LYS A 61 -2.24 20.64 -29.71
C LYS A 61 -2.03 19.45 -28.79
N GLU A 62 -3.10 18.71 -28.51
CA GLU A 62 -3.09 17.55 -27.63
C GLU A 62 -1.99 16.54 -28.01
N GLY A 63 -1.21 16.10 -27.01
CA GLY A 63 -0.09 15.17 -27.20
C GLY A 63 1.22 15.80 -27.67
N LYS A 64 1.28 17.12 -27.89
CA LYS A 64 2.52 17.85 -28.23
C LYS A 64 2.96 18.77 -27.09
N ARG A 65 4.27 19.06 -27.03
CA ARG A 65 4.88 20.01 -26.08
C ARG A 65 5.36 21.26 -26.82
N VAL A 66 5.35 22.41 -26.14
CA VAL A 66 5.94 23.64 -26.69
C VAL A 66 7.45 23.61 -26.46
N LYS A 67 8.23 23.86 -27.50
CA LYS A 67 9.67 24.10 -27.39
C LYS A 67 9.94 25.58 -27.67
N PHE A 68 10.69 26.22 -26.78
CA PHE A 68 11.04 27.63 -26.86
C PHE A 68 12.53 27.81 -26.49
N TYR A 69 13.17 28.83 -27.06
CA TYR A 69 14.53 29.24 -26.75
C TYR A 69 14.68 30.73 -27.06
N PHE A 70 15.56 31.41 -26.34
CA PHE A 70 15.89 32.81 -26.62
C PHE A 70 16.85 32.89 -27.81
N ILE A 71 16.54 33.78 -28.75
CA ILE A 71 17.40 34.07 -29.91
C ILE A 71 18.33 35.25 -29.58
N SER A 72 17.78 36.24 -28.89
CA SER A 72 18.49 37.38 -28.31
C SER A 72 17.79 37.69 -26.98
N PHE A 73 18.58 38.06 -25.98
CA PHE A 73 18.10 38.35 -24.64
C PHE A 73 18.98 39.41 -24.00
N GLU A 74 18.41 40.59 -23.78
CA GLU A 74 19.08 41.71 -23.13
C GLU A 74 18.03 42.47 -22.32
N ILE A 75 18.10 42.31 -21.00
CA ILE A 75 17.23 42.94 -20.00
C ILE A 75 18.13 43.46 -18.89
N GLU A 76 17.72 44.52 -18.18
CA GLU A 76 18.47 45.06 -17.04
C GLU A 76 18.96 43.93 -16.11
N ASP A 77 20.26 43.91 -15.83
CA ASP A 77 20.90 42.90 -14.98
C ASP A 77 20.94 43.41 -13.54
N GLU A 78 20.39 42.61 -12.62
CA GLU A 78 20.35 42.93 -11.20
C GLU A 78 20.36 41.64 -10.38
N THR A 79 20.88 41.73 -9.15
CA THR A 79 20.85 40.61 -8.21
C THR A 79 19.40 40.17 -7.96
N ASP A 80 19.11 38.90 -8.26
CA ASP A 80 17.81 38.25 -8.18
C ASP A 80 16.73 38.75 -9.17
N CYS A 81 17.12 39.49 -10.23
CA CYS A 81 16.22 39.94 -11.30
C CYS A 81 14.97 40.66 -10.78
N ARG A 82 15.15 41.63 -9.87
CA ARG A 82 14.06 42.28 -9.13
C ARG A 82 13.38 43.43 -9.87
N TYR A 83 14.11 44.09 -10.77
CA TYR A 83 13.58 45.20 -11.58
C TYR A 83 12.95 44.62 -12.84
N ASP A 84 13.78 44.36 -13.86
CA ASP A 84 13.31 43.78 -15.11
C ASP A 84 13.61 42.28 -15.18
N HIS A 85 12.64 41.50 -15.65
CA HIS A 85 12.78 40.06 -15.76
C HIS A 85 11.80 39.44 -16.76
N VAL A 86 12.12 38.21 -17.19
CA VAL A 86 11.20 37.32 -17.89
C VAL A 86 10.97 36.09 -17.05
N ASP A 87 9.71 35.88 -16.68
CA ASP A 87 9.26 34.67 -15.99
C ASP A 87 8.65 33.68 -17.00
N ILE A 88 9.04 32.42 -16.88
CA ILE A 88 8.46 31.32 -17.67
C ILE A 88 7.63 30.44 -16.75
N PHE A 89 6.39 30.15 -17.15
CA PHE A 89 5.46 29.30 -16.39
C PHE A 89 5.03 28.10 -17.24
N ASP A 90 4.95 26.92 -16.61
CA ASP A 90 4.35 25.71 -17.18
C ASP A 90 2.90 25.59 -16.68
N GLY A 91 2.01 26.31 -17.36
CA GLY A 91 0.59 26.40 -17.01
C GLY A 91 -0.18 27.43 -17.83
N GLY A 92 -1.44 27.66 -17.46
CA GLY A 92 -2.33 28.59 -18.15
C GLY A 92 -2.27 30.04 -17.65
N ASN A 93 -1.74 30.26 -16.43
CA ASN A 93 -1.66 31.55 -15.74
C ASN A 93 -0.32 31.71 -14.95
N ASP A 94 -0.05 32.93 -14.50
CA ASP A 94 1.08 33.38 -13.67
C ASP A 94 1.14 32.81 -12.25
N THR A 95 0.06 32.18 -11.78
CA THR A 95 0.01 31.43 -10.52
C THR A 95 0.42 29.96 -10.67
N ASP A 96 0.64 29.49 -11.89
CA ASP A 96 1.02 28.11 -12.17
C ASP A 96 2.53 27.89 -11.91
N HIS A 97 3.03 26.69 -12.22
CA HIS A 97 4.41 26.33 -11.90
C HIS A 97 5.40 27.22 -12.65
N LYS A 98 6.07 28.11 -11.93
CA LYS A 98 7.19 28.88 -12.46
C LYS A 98 8.36 27.97 -12.75
N VAL A 99 8.71 27.88 -14.03
CA VAL A 99 9.86 27.12 -14.53
C VAL A 99 11.14 27.82 -14.09
N ASP A 100 11.25 29.12 -14.38
CA ASP A 100 12.43 29.92 -14.05
C ASP A 100 12.20 31.43 -14.18
N ARG A 101 13.19 32.23 -13.76
CA ARG A 101 13.27 33.69 -13.94
C ARG A 101 14.60 34.07 -14.60
N TYR A 102 14.56 34.92 -15.62
CA TYR A 102 15.74 35.37 -16.36
C TYR A 102 15.84 36.91 -16.38
N CYS A 103 17.06 37.43 -16.27
CA CYS A 103 17.44 38.84 -16.51
C CYS A 103 18.90 38.91 -16.97
N GLY A 104 19.39 40.11 -17.31
CA GLY A 104 20.72 40.32 -17.86
C GLY A 104 20.82 39.98 -19.36
N SER A 105 22.05 39.73 -19.82
CA SER A 105 22.37 39.55 -21.25
C SER A 105 22.83 38.14 -21.63
N LYS A 106 22.72 37.18 -20.71
CA LYS A 106 23.15 35.80 -20.96
C LYS A 106 22.09 35.07 -21.77
N LEU A 107 22.49 34.49 -22.90
CA LEU A 107 21.64 33.57 -23.66
C LEU A 107 21.42 32.27 -22.86
N HIS A 108 20.16 31.98 -22.55
CA HIS A 108 19.74 30.76 -21.86
C HIS A 108 19.17 29.75 -22.85
N GLU A 109 19.87 28.63 -23.06
CA GLU A 109 19.28 27.44 -23.66
C GLU A 109 18.44 26.72 -22.60
N ILE A 110 17.15 26.50 -22.86
CA ILE A 110 16.30 25.69 -21.97
C ILE A 110 16.70 24.22 -22.21
N TYR A 111 17.57 23.69 -21.34
CA TYR A 111 17.99 22.29 -21.36
C TYR A 111 16.84 21.37 -20.91
N GLU A 112 16.38 20.46 -21.77
CA GLU A 112 15.64 19.27 -21.33
C GLU A 112 16.58 18.47 -20.40
N TYR A 113 16.30 18.47 -19.10
CA TYR A 113 17.12 17.82 -18.08
C TYR A 113 16.94 16.29 -18.14
N THR A 114 17.53 15.64 -19.14
CA THR A 114 17.75 14.19 -19.15
C THR A 114 19.25 13.94 -19.08
N LYS A 115 19.76 13.70 -17.87
CA LYS A 115 21.13 13.26 -17.63
C LYS A 115 21.35 11.90 -18.30
N ASP A 116 22.48 11.77 -18.99
CA ASP A 116 22.93 10.62 -19.78
C ASP A 116 22.56 9.24 -19.22
N LEU A 117 21.69 8.53 -19.94
CA LEU A 117 21.59 7.07 -19.89
C LEU A 117 21.43 6.54 -21.32
N THR A 118 22.53 6.03 -21.86
CA THR A 118 22.60 5.39 -23.18
C THR A 118 21.85 4.06 -23.16
N TYR A 119 20.55 4.08 -23.47
CA TYR A 119 19.81 2.89 -23.90
C TYR A 119 19.14 3.19 -25.25
N THR A 120 19.54 2.44 -26.27
CA THR A 120 19.21 2.70 -27.68
C THR A 120 17.83 2.21 -28.11
N ASP A 121 17.07 1.58 -27.20
CA ASP A 121 15.70 1.13 -27.51
C ASP A 121 14.68 1.74 -26.55
N THR A 122 14.08 2.84 -27.00
CA THR A 122 13.04 3.59 -26.29
C THR A 122 11.67 2.89 -26.29
N ARG A 123 11.54 1.74 -26.98
CA ARG A 123 10.28 0.99 -27.09
C ARG A 123 10.22 -0.22 -26.16
N SER A 124 11.31 -0.59 -25.50
CA SER A 124 11.31 -1.74 -24.58
C SER A 124 10.39 -1.50 -23.37
N PRO A 125 9.69 -2.53 -22.87
CA PRO A 125 8.90 -2.44 -21.65
C PRO A 125 9.71 -1.94 -20.45
N GLU A 126 10.98 -2.34 -20.35
CA GLU A 126 11.90 -1.97 -19.29
C GLU A 126 12.24 -0.47 -19.33
N TYR A 127 12.55 0.08 -20.52
CA TYR A 127 12.80 1.51 -20.69
C TYR A 127 11.56 2.34 -20.37
N ARG A 128 10.37 1.90 -20.81
CA ARG A 128 9.11 2.59 -20.52
C ARG A 128 8.78 2.55 -19.03
N LEU A 129 9.00 1.42 -18.37
CA LEU A 129 8.81 1.30 -16.92
C LEU A 129 9.78 2.19 -16.16
N GLN A 130 11.06 2.21 -16.55
CA GLN A 130 12.08 3.03 -15.92
C GLN A 130 11.86 4.53 -16.16
N GLY A 131 11.45 4.92 -17.37
CA GLY A 131 11.06 6.29 -17.70
C GLY A 131 9.84 6.75 -16.90
N VAL A 132 8.86 5.87 -16.68
CA VAL A 132 7.72 6.17 -15.80
C VAL A 132 8.14 6.24 -14.33
N ILE A 133 9.05 5.38 -13.87
CA ILE A 133 9.59 5.46 -12.50
C ILE A 133 10.33 6.79 -12.31
N LEU A 134 11.17 7.19 -13.25
CA LEU A 134 11.91 8.46 -13.23
C LEU A 134 10.97 9.67 -13.35
N ASP A 135 9.97 9.63 -14.21
CA ASP A 135 8.95 10.69 -14.33
C ASP A 135 8.19 10.86 -13.00
N ILE A 136 7.74 9.75 -12.43
CA ILE A 136 7.04 9.74 -11.16
C ILE A 136 7.96 10.18 -10.02
N SER A 137 9.19 9.66 -9.93
CA SER A 137 10.11 10.01 -8.83
C SER A 137 10.53 11.45 -8.89
N THR A 138 10.93 11.94 -10.06
CA THR A 138 11.58 13.24 -10.21
C THR A 138 10.56 14.37 -10.31
N PHE A 139 9.42 14.16 -10.97
CA PHE A 139 8.49 15.24 -11.29
C PHE A 139 7.11 15.12 -10.63
N ARG A 140 6.71 13.95 -10.12
CA ARG A 140 5.38 13.75 -9.50
C ARG A 140 5.41 13.45 -8.01
N LEU A 141 6.46 12.80 -7.50
CA LEU A 141 6.66 12.51 -6.07
C LEU A 141 7.36 13.67 -5.35
N PHE A 142 8.23 14.43 -6.04
CA PHE A 142 8.86 15.65 -5.54
C PHE A 142 8.08 16.94 -5.85
N GLN A 143 6.79 16.85 -6.17
CA GLN A 143 5.95 18.01 -5.92
C GLN A 143 5.93 18.22 -4.40
N ALA A 144 6.37 19.39 -3.93
CA ALA A 144 6.00 19.85 -2.61
C ALA A 144 4.49 19.66 -2.51
N VAL A 145 4.04 18.91 -1.50
CA VAL A 145 2.61 18.74 -1.21
C VAL A 145 1.98 20.12 -1.30
N ARG A 146 1.11 20.34 -2.29
CA ARG A 146 0.28 21.54 -2.30
C ARG A 146 -0.39 21.58 -0.93
N SER A 147 -0.05 22.58 -0.13
CA SER A 147 -0.66 22.80 1.19
C SER A 147 -2.09 23.33 1.07
N ASP A 148 -2.74 23.13 -0.08
CA ASP A 148 -4.17 23.35 -0.22
C ASP A 148 -4.90 22.07 0.07
N LYS A 149 -5.21 21.95 1.36
CA LYS A 149 -5.99 20.89 1.99
C LYS A 149 -5.49 19.53 1.56
N SER A 150 -4.67 18.93 2.43
CA SER A 150 -4.85 17.52 2.66
C SER A 150 -6.37 17.27 2.71
N GLU A 151 -6.90 16.53 1.74
CA GLU A 151 -7.75 15.44 2.17
C GLU A 151 -6.85 14.70 3.16
N GLU A 152 -6.95 15.10 4.45
CA GLU A 152 -6.53 14.23 5.53
C GLU A 152 -7.15 12.91 5.11
N LYS A 153 -6.32 11.92 4.73
CA LYS A 153 -6.79 10.53 4.68
C LYS A 153 -7.54 10.40 5.98
N THR A 154 -8.87 10.40 5.93
CA THR A 154 -9.69 10.48 7.13
C THR A 154 -9.36 9.20 7.83
N ASN A 155 -8.44 9.29 8.78
CA ASN A 155 -7.92 8.13 9.46
C ASN A 155 -9.05 7.81 10.41
N ARG A 156 -10.06 7.12 9.87
CA ARG A 156 -11.38 6.97 10.46
C ARG A 156 -11.13 6.49 11.87
N PRO A 157 -11.64 7.18 12.89
CA PRO A 157 -11.36 6.79 14.25
C PRO A 157 -11.77 5.33 14.48
N PHE A 158 -10.86 4.52 14.99
CA PHE A 158 -11.15 3.12 15.32
C PHE A 158 -11.21 2.90 16.83
N ILE A 159 -12.30 2.30 17.31
CA ILE A 159 -12.33 1.66 18.62
C ILE A 159 -11.75 0.26 18.45
N LYS A 160 -10.56 0.04 19.04
CA LYS A 160 -9.91 -1.26 19.02
C LYS A 160 -10.51 -2.13 20.13
N VAL A 161 -11.29 -3.14 19.76
CA VAL A 161 -11.94 -4.05 20.71
C VAL A 161 -11.30 -5.43 20.62
N ARG A 162 -11.03 -6.06 21.76
CA ARG A 162 -10.61 -7.47 21.79
C ARG A 162 -11.81 -8.38 21.59
N PHE A 163 -11.87 -9.07 20.47
CA PHE A 163 -12.85 -10.13 20.21
C PHE A 163 -12.45 -11.40 20.98
N ALA A 164 -12.88 -11.49 22.24
CA ALA A 164 -12.54 -12.61 23.11
C ALA A 164 -13.48 -13.82 22.93
N ASN A 165 -14.75 -13.59 22.59
CA ASN A 165 -15.78 -14.62 22.48
C ASN A 165 -16.98 -14.12 21.66
N LYS A 166 -17.88 -15.02 21.26
CA LYS A 166 -19.09 -14.68 20.49
C LYS A 166 -20.09 -13.80 21.26
N GLY A 167 -19.99 -13.72 22.59
CA GLY A 167 -20.80 -12.80 23.38
C GLY A 167 -20.51 -11.34 23.04
N ILE A 168 -19.26 -10.98 22.71
CA ILE A 168 -18.88 -9.64 22.24
C ILE A 168 -19.61 -9.30 20.93
N ASP A 169 -19.70 -10.26 20.02
CA ASP A 169 -20.40 -10.10 18.73
C ASP A 169 -21.90 -9.87 18.92
N LYS A 170 -22.54 -10.68 19.79
CA LYS A 170 -23.97 -10.58 20.09
C LYS A 170 -24.38 -9.24 20.70
N LEU A 171 -23.46 -8.54 21.35
CA LEU A 171 -23.71 -7.20 21.88
C LEU A 171 -23.85 -6.14 20.79
N ASN A 172 -23.30 -6.40 19.59
CA ASN A 172 -23.36 -5.55 18.43
C ASN A 172 -23.03 -4.09 18.79
N LEU A 173 -21.79 -3.87 19.23
CA LEU A 173 -21.31 -2.55 19.65
C LEU A 173 -21.50 -1.51 18.53
N GLY A 174 -21.44 -1.89 17.26
CA GLY A 174 -21.68 -0.97 16.15
C GLY A 174 -23.08 -0.36 16.20
N GLN A 175 -24.10 -1.19 16.47
CA GLN A 175 -25.47 -0.71 16.65
C GLN A 175 -25.61 0.19 17.89
N ILE A 176 -24.86 -0.07 18.96
CA ILE A 176 -24.86 0.78 20.17
C ILE A 176 -24.25 2.15 19.87
N LEU A 177 -23.11 2.19 19.17
CA LEU A 177 -22.41 3.43 18.82
C LEU A 177 -23.26 4.31 17.89
N ASN A 178 -23.99 3.71 16.95
CA ASN A 178 -24.87 4.42 16.02
C ASN A 178 -26.26 4.71 16.59
N HIS A 179 -26.51 4.39 17.88
CA HIS A 179 -27.81 4.65 18.49
C HIS A 179 -27.98 6.14 18.77
N LYS A 180 -29.18 6.69 18.51
CA LYS A 180 -29.50 8.12 18.65
C LYS A 180 -29.07 8.72 20.00
N THR A 181 -29.32 7.99 21.09
CA THR A 181 -28.95 8.42 22.45
C THR A 181 -27.44 8.50 22.70
N VAL A 182 -26.61 7.91 21.83
CA VAL A 182 -25.14 8.01 21.87
C VAL A 182 -24.68 9.12 20.94
N THR A 183 -25.17 9.14 19.70
CA THR A 183 -24.77 10.14 18.69
C THR A 183 -25.16 11.57 19.07
N GLU A 184 -26.30 11.77 19.75
CA GLU A 184 -26.72 13.08 20.26
C GLU A 184 -25.87 13.61 21.42
N LYS A 185 -25.03 12.77 22.03
CA LYS A 185 -24.15 13.16 23.14
C LYS A 185 -22.77 13.58 22.66
N THR A 186 -22.53 13.61 21.35
CA THR A 186 -21.32 14.21 20.79
C THR A 186 -21.42 15.73 20.83
N PRO A 187 -20.43 16.44 21.42
CA PRO A 187 -20.50 17.89 21.53
C PRO A 187 -20.58 18.58 20.14
N PRO A 188 -21.44 19.59 19.97
CA PRO A 188 -21.75 20.15 18.65
C PRO A 188 -20.55 20.86 17.98
N TYR A 189 -19.59 21.30 18.81
CA TYR A 189 -18.35 22.01 18.41
C TYR A 189 -17.20 21.08 18.02
N PHE A 190 -17.36 19.76 18.12
CA PHE A 190 -16.33 18.82 17.65
C PHE A 190 -16.23 18.90 16.12
N LYS A 191 -14.99 19.02 15.62
CA LYS A 191 -14.71 19.16 14.18
C LYS A 191 -15.01 17.87 13.43
N ARG A 192 -14.71 16.71 14.05
CA ARG A 192 -14.99 15.39 13.48
C ARG A 192 -16.24 14.79 14.11
N LYS A 193 -17.30 14.67 13.31
CA LYS A 193 -18.58 14.05 13.73
C LYS A 193 -18.77 12.62 13.23
N GLU A 194 -17.78 12.05 12.55
CA GLU A 194 -17.86 10.69 12.02
C GLU A 194 -17.92 9.65 13.15
N ASP A 195 -18.88 8.72 13.04
CA ASP A 195 -19.00 7.62 13.99
C ASP A 195 -17.76 6.71 13.93
N PRO A 196 -17.18 6.36 15.09
CA PRO A 196 -16.00 5.52 15.13
C PRO A 196 -16.31 4.13 14.57
N CYS A 197 -15.38 3.63 13.75
CA CYS A 197 -15.45 2.25 13.28
C CYS A 197 -14.89 1.30 14.35
N ILE A 198 -15.42 0.09 14.41
CA ILE A 198 -14.86 -0.93 15.31
C ILE A 198 -13.77 -1.69 14.57
N SER A 199 -12.61 -1.82 15.20
CA SER A 199 -11.54 -2.71 14.75
C SER A 199 -11.39 -3.82 15.77
N PHE A 200 -11.60 -5.07 15.35
CA PHE A 200 -11.42 -6.21 16.24
C PHE A 200 -9.97 -6.73 16.22
N SER A 201 -9.43 -6.97 17.41
CA SER A 201 -8.27 -7.84 17.59
C SER A 201 -8.78 -9.22 18.02
N TYR A 202 -8.32 -10.27 17.36
CA TYR A 202 -8.85 -11.61 17.56
C TYR A 202 -7.91 -12.48 18.38
N THR A 203 -8.47 -13.49 19.04
CA THR A 203 -7.67 -14.58 19.62
C THR A 203 -6.98 -15.41 18.54
N LEU A 204 -5.99 -16.19 18.96
CA LEU A 204 -5.30 -17.14 18.09
C LEU A 204 -6.29 -18.14 17.50
N THR A 205 -6.03 -18.53 16.26
CA THR A 205 -6.81 -19.52 15.54
C THR A 205 -6.33 -20.92 15.88
N VAL A 206 -7.12 -21.95 15.56
CA VAL A 206 -6.71 -23.35 15.72
C VAL A 206 -5.42 -23.68 14.94
N ALA A 207 -5.15 -22.96 13.84
CA ALA A 207 -3.91 -23.10 13.09
C ALA A 207 -2.65 -22.94 13.94
N SER A 208 -2.66 -22.09 14.97
CA SER A 208 -1.47 -21.87 15.81
C SER A 208 -1.09 -23.09 16.64
N LYS A 209 -2.03 -24.03 16.82
CA LYS A 209 -1.80 -25.29 17.55
C LYS A 209 -1.56 -26.47 16.60
N ILE A 210 -2.19 -26.45 15.43
CA ILE A 210 -2.16 -27.56 14.47
C ILE A 210 -0.95 -27.50 13.55
N TYR A 211 -0.61 -26.33 13.01
CA TYR A 211 0.53 -26.21 12.10
C TYR A 211 1.85 -26.35 12.86
N ASN A 212 2.68 -27.30 12.43
CA ASN A 212 3.96 -27.61 13.07
C ASN A 212 5.18 -27.29 12.17
N TYR A 213 4.99 -26.79 10.95
CA TYR A 213 6.11 -26.57 10.01
C TYR A 213 7.22 -25.67 10.55
N LYS A 214 6.88 -24.62 11.31
CA LYS A 214 7.89 -23.76 11.94
C LYS A 214 8.73 -24.54 12.97
N ARG A 215 8.06 -25.30 13.83
CA ARG A 215 8.71 -26.14 14.84
C ARG A 215 9.58 -27.21 14.17
N PHE A 216 9.07 -27.84 13.11
CA PHE A 216 9.84 -28.82 12.33
C PHE A 216 11.12 -28.20 11.74
N LEU A 217 11.02 -27.02 11.10
CA LEU A 217 12.18 -26.31 10.55
C LEU A 217 13.23 -25.92 11.59
N GLN A 218 12.81 -25.64 12.83
CA GLN A 218 13.72 -25.34 13.94
C GLN A 218 14.43 -26.58 14.50
N CYS A 219 13.93 -27.78 14.20
CA CYS A 219 14.48 -29.04 14.71
C CYS A 219 15.36 -29.79 13.70
N ILE A 220 15.40 -29.36 12.44
CA ILE A 220 16.21 -29.99 11.39
C ILE A 220 17.49 -29.18 11.14
N ASP A 221 18.57 -29.87 10.84
CA ASP A 221 19.82 -29.28 10.36
C ASP A 221 19.95 -29.50 8.85
N LEU A 222 19.74 -28.44 8.07
CA LEU A 222 19.92 -28.47 6.62
C LEU A 222 21.40 -28.42 6.21
N SER A 223 22.32 -28.00 7.10
CA SER A 223 23.74 -27.93 6.78
C SER A 223 24.38 -29.32 6.68
N ASN A 224 23.79 -30.32 7.33
CA ASN A 224 24.24 -31.70 7.24
C ASN A 224 23.07 -32.66 6.95
N PRO A 225 22.61 -32.73 5.68
CA PRO A 225 21.45 -33.55 5.31
C PRO A 225 21.61 -35.05 5.64
N SER A 226 22.85 -35.54 5.66
CA SER A 226 23.20 -36.93 5.95
C SER A 226 22.88 -37.34 7.40
N LEU A 227 22.75 -36.40 8.34
CA LEU A 227 22.43 -36.66 9.74
C LEU A 227 20.93 -36.83 10.01
N HIS A 228 20.06 -36.61 9.03
CA HIS A 228 18.61 -36.61 9.20
C HIS A 228 17.86 -37.58 8.27
N PRO A 229 18.12 -38.91 8.31
CA PRO A 229 17.15 -39.86 7.79
C PRO A 229 15.92 -39.86 8.71
N LEU A 230 14.87 -39.16 8.31
CA LEU A 230 13.62 -39.16 9.05
C LEU A 230 12.88 -40.48 8.73
N PRO A 231 12.39 -41.21 9.74
CA PRO A 231 11.66 -42.45 9.50
C PRO A 231 10.46 -42.18 8.59
N CYS A 232 10.24 -43.05 7.61
CA CYS A 232 9.18 -42.91 6.63
C CYS A 232 8.54 -44.27 6.32
N GLU A 233 7.26 -44.39 6.65
CA GLU A 233 6.43 -45.57 6.38
C GLU A 233 5.35 -45.27 5.33
N CYS A 234 5.55 -44.26 4.47
CA CYS A 234 4.51 -43.82 3.54
C CYS A 234 4.09 -44.88 2.53
N SER A 235 4.95 -45.84 2.20
CA SER A 235 4.67 -46.89 1.22
C SER A 235 3.49 -47.78 1.60
N SER A 236 3.22 -47.96 2.90
CA SER A 236 2.11 -48.75 3.42
C SER A 236 0.85 -47.92 3.73
N SER A 237 0.91 -46.60 3.57
CA SER A 237 -0.21 -45.72 3.88
C SER A 237 -1.23 -45.67 2.73
N ASP A 238 -2.52 -45.73 3.08
CA ASP A 238 -3.62 -45.50 2.13
C ASP A 238 -3.61 -44.10 1.50
N PHE A 239 -2.87 -43.15 2.11
CA PHE A 239 -2.70 -41.78 1.61
C PHE A 239 -1.45 -41.57 0.77
N ASN A 240 -0.79 -42.65 0.33
CA ASN A 240 0.40 -42.57 -0.50
C ASN A 240 0.11 -41.87 -1.84
N TYR A 241 0.83 -40.78 -2.12
CA TYR A 241 0.76 -40.11 -3.42
C TYR A 241 1.77 -40.75 -4.37
N SER A 242 1.26 -41.63 -5.25
CA SER A 242 2.05 -42.46 -6.17
C SER A 242 3.20 -41.73 -6.91
N PRO A 243 3.02 -40.50 -7.45
CA PRO A 243 4.11 -39.81 -8.17
C PRO A 243 5.37 -39.54 -7.37
N CYS A 244 5.28 -39.43 -6.04
CA CYS A 244 6.46 -39.29 -5.17
C CYS A 244 6.61 -40.41 -4.13
N ARG A 245 5.68 -41.37 -4.09
CA ARG A 245 5.63 -42.48 -3.11
C ARG A 245 5.65 -42.04 -1.64
N HIS A 246 5.18 -40.81 -1.38
CA HIS A 246 5.07 -40.26 -0.03
C HIS A 246 3.65 -39.75 0.22
N VAL A 247 3.26 -39.65 1.48
CA VAL A 247 1.97 -39.05 1.85
C VAL A 247 2.02 -37.54 1.61
N ILE A 248 1.12 -37.07 0.74
CA ILE A 248 0.80 -35.66 0.53
C ILE A 248 -0.72 -35.57 0.36
N THR A 249 -1.43 -35.32 1.45
CA THR A 249 -2.90 -35.32 1.43
C THR A 249 -3.50 -34.13 2.15
N GLY A 250 -4.66 -33.67 1.67
CA GLY A 250 -5.55 -32.76 2.38
C GLY A 250 -6.78 -33.46 2.93
N ASP A 251 -6.85 -34.79 2.78
CA ASP A 251 -7.92 -35.61 3.32
C ASP A 251 -7.79 -35.69 4.84
N LEU A 252 -8.83 -35.28 5.54
CA LEU A 252 -8.87 -35.26 7.00
C LEU A 252 -9.13 -36.65 7.60
N ILE A 253 -9.48 -37.66 6.79
CA ILE A 253 -9.62 -39.06 7.25
C ILE A 253 -8.29 -39.57 7.85
N ILE A 254 -7.14 -39.01 7.43
CA ILE A 254 -5.82 -39.31 8.01
C ILE A 254 -5.73 -39.03 9.52
N VAL A 255 -6.64 -38.23 10.06
CA VAL A 255 -6.78 -38.02 11.51
C VAL A 255 -7.88 -38.93 12.01
N GLU A 256 -7.53 -40.00 12.72
CA GLU A 256 -8.46 -41.05 13.14
C GLU A 256 -9.52 -40.57 14.13
N ASN A 257 -9.17 -39.68 15.06
CA ASN A 257 -10.10 -39.18 16.07
C ASN A 257 -11.18 -38.27 15.47
N ASP A 258 -12.45 -38.64 15.72
CA ASP A 258 -13.61 -37.91 15.22
C ASP A 258 -13.70 -36.46 15.74
N LYS A 259 -13.48 -36.22 17.03
CA LYS A 259 -13.58 -34.87 17.61
C LYS A 259 -12.54 -33.93 17.02
N LEU A 260 -11.29 -34.39 16.89
CA LEU A 260 -10.21 -33.62 16.27
C LEU A 260 -10.47 -33.39 14.78
N ARG A 261 -10.93 -34.42 14.06
CA ARG A 261 -11.32 -34.31 12.65
C ARG A 261 -12.46 -33.32 12.43
N GLU A 262 -13.50 -33.33 13.26
CA GLU A 262 -14.59 -32.34 13.22
C GLU A 262 -14.10 -30.91 13.51
N LEU A 263 -13.09 -30.75 14.37
CA LEU A 263 -12.44 -29.46 14.57
C LEU A 263 -11.69 -29.00 13.32
N LEU A 264 -10.93 -29.90 12.69
CA LEU A 264 -10.16 -29.62 11.47
C LEU A 264 -11.07 -29.28 10.28
N LYS A 265 -12.26 -29.88 10.16
CA LYS A 265 -13.25 -29.53 9.13
C LYS A 265 -13.67 -28.05 9.16
N LYS A 266 -13.55 -27.37 10.31
CA LYS A 266 -13.84 -25.93 10.45
C LYS A 266 -12.76 -25.04 9.82
N GLY A 267 -11.60 -25.61 9.51
CA GLY A 267 -10.49 -24.94 8.86
C GLY A 267 -9.54 -24.17 9.80
N PRO A 268 -8.34 -23.83 9.32
CA PRO A 268 -7.27 -23.21 10.10
C PRO A 268 -7.61 -21.83 10.63
N LYS A 269 -8.52 -21.08 9.99
CA LYS A 269 -8.94 -19.76 10.45
C LYS A 269 -9.97 -19.81 11.59
N TYR A 270 -10.48 -21.00 11.93
CA TYR A 270 -11.44 -21.18 13.01
C TYR A 270 -10.83 -20.80 14.35
N ARG A 271 -11.69 -20.31 15.25
CA ARG A 271 -11.35 -19.96 16.63
C ARG A 271 -12.33 -20.66 17.54
N GLU A 272 -11.81 -21.39 18.52
CA GLU A 272 -12.66 -22.05 19.50
C GLU A 272 -13.52 -21.05 20.24
N SER A 273 -14.78 -21.43 20.48
CA SER A 273 -15.68 -20.60 21.28
C SER A 273 -15.23 -20.67 22.73
N MET A 274 -14.94 -19.52 23.31
CA MET A 274 -14.51 -19.44 24.71
C MET A 274 -15.71 -19.15 25.60
N SER A 275 -15.81 -19.88 26.72
CA SER A 275 -16.71 -19.54 27.82
C SER A 275 -16.45 -18.13 28.32
N PHE A 276 -17.51 -17.44 28.73
CA PHE A 276 -17.42 -16.06 29.18
C PHE A 276 -18.46 -15.71 30.22
N THR A 277 -18.21 -14.63 30.94
CA THR A 277 -19.23 -13.96 31.76
C THR A 277 -19.58 -12.61 31.15
N TRP A 278 -20.82 -12.17 31.30
CA TRP A 278 -21.23 -10.84 30.85
C TRP A 278 -20.42 -9.73 31.51
N LYS A 279 -20.00 -9.92 32.78
CA LYS A 279 -19.12 -8.98 33.49
C LYS A 279 -17.77 -8.80 32.78
N GLN A 280 -17.15 -9.88 32.31
CA GLN A 280 -15.91 -9.82 31.52
C GLN A 280 -16.13 -9.09 30.19
N ASN A 281 -17.24 -9.37 29.49
CA ASN A 281 -17.54 -8.73 28.21
C ASN A 281 -17.81 -7.23 28.35
N VAL A 282 -18.50 -6.80 29.41
CA VAL A 282 -18.66 -5.37 29.76
C VAL A 282 -17.30 -4.74 29.93
N LYS A 283 -16.41 -5.35 30.73
CA LYS A 283 -15.07 -4.83 30.95
C LYS A 283 -14.30 -4.63 29.64
N ILE A 284 -14.24 -5.67 28.79
CA ILE A 284 -13.53 -5.60 27.50
C ILE A 284 -14.04 -4.45 26.62
N ILE A 285 -15.36 -4.30 26.50
CA ILE A 285 -15.97 -3.27 25.66
C ILE A 285 -15.75 -1.90 26.28
N MET A 286 -16.01 -1.73 27.58
CA MET A 286 -15.89 -0.43 28.24
C MET A 286 -14.44 0.04 28.31
N ASP A 287 -13.46 -0.83 28.58
CA ASP A 287 -12.04 -0.49 28.53
C ASP A 287 -11.67 0.07 27.13
N SER A 288 -12.22 -0.52 26.07
CA SER A 288 -12.00 -0.07 24.69
C SER A 288 -12.72 1.26 24.38
N CYS A 289 -13.95 1.41 24.87
CA CYS A 289 -14.79 2.60 24.68
C CYS A 289 -14.39 3.79 25.56
N GLU A 290 -13.67 3.59 26.66
CA GLU A 290 -13.14 4.66 27.53
C GLU A 290 -11.78 5.16 27.04
N GLU A 291 -10.99 4.28 26.44
CA GLU A 291 -9.71 4.64 25.83
C GLU A 291 -9.87 5.48 24.56
N TYR A 292 -10.96 5.30 23.81
CA TYR A 292 -11.21 6.06 22.58
C TYR A 292 -11.44 7.58 22.83
N PRO A 293 -12.32 8.01 23.75
CA PRO A 293 -12.52 9.39 24.15
C PRO A 293 -11.26 10.12 24.58
N ARG A 294 -10.31 9.44 25.23
CA ARG A 294 -9.01 10.05 25.60
C ARG A 294 -8.25 10.53 24.37
N ARG A 295 -8.25 9.74 23.31
CA ARG A 295 -7.60 10.11 22.04
C ARG A 295 -8.41 11.14 21.26
N TRP A 296 -9.74 11.09 21.34
CA TRP A 296 -10.61 12.03 20.66
C TRP A 296 -10.53 13.42 21.29
N ALA A 297 -10.67 13.51 22.62
CA ALA A 297 -10.54 14.75 23.39
C ALA A 297 -9.18 15.42 23.16
N LYS A 298 -8.08 14.64 23.17
CA LYS A 298 -6.74 15.15 22.84
C LYS A 298 -6.63 15.72 21.42
N LYS A 299 -7.35 15.17 20.44
CA LYS A 299 -7.35 15.67 19.05
C LYS A 299 -8.19 16.94 18.88
N GLU A 300 -9.26 17.06 19.65
CA GLU A 300 -10.14 18.24 19.63
C GLU A 300 -9.67 19.33 20.60
N ASP A 301 -8.58 19.09 21.35
CA ASP A 301 -8.01 19.97 22.37
C ASP A 301 -9.01 20.35 23.49
N VAL A 302 -9.72 19.32 24.00
CA VAL A 302 -10.73 19.47 25.06
C VAL A 302 -10.46 18.53 26.23
N GLN A 303 -11.07 18.82 27.37
CA GLN A 303 -11.00 17.95 28.54
C GLN A 303 -11.75 16.63 28.31
N LEU A 304 -11.29 15.54 28.94
CA LEU A 304 -11.88 14.21 28.79
C LEU A 304 -13.34 14.15 29.28
N ASP A 305 -13.66 14.90 30.34
CA ASP A 305 -14.97 14.88 30.99
C ASP A 305 -16.11 15.34 30.07
N THR A 306 -15.78 16.07 29.01
CA THR A 306 -16.69 16.47 27.94
C THR A 306 -17.36 15.28 27.24
N LEU A 307 -16.74 14.10 27.24
CA LEU A 307 -17.30 12.87 26.63
C LEU A 307 -17.91 11.91 27.67
N SER A 308 -18.06 12.33 28.93
CA SER A 308 -18.59 11.48 30.00
C SER A 308 -20.03 11.01 29.72
N GLU A 309 -20.91 11.88 29.23
CA GLU A 309 -22.29 11.55 28.87
C GLU A 309 -22.38 10.59 27.68
N TRP A 310 -21.45 10.70 26.73
CA TRP A 310 -21.32 9.77 25.62
C TRP A 310 -20.96 8.36 26.11
N ILE A 311 -19.97 8.23 27.01
CA ILE A 311 -19.57 6.96 27.62
C ILE A 311 -20.70 6.37 28.47
N LYS A 312 -21.39 7.19 29.28
CA LYS A 312 -22.53 6.75 30.10
C LYS A 312 -23.67 6.18 29.23
N SER A 313 -23.95 6.82 28.09
CA SER A 313 -24.99 6.37 27.16
C SER A 313 -24.66 5.01 26.54
N ILE A 314 -23.40 4.79 26.16
CA ILE A 314 -22.93 3.47 25.69
C ILE A 314 -23.08 2.42 26.78
N ARG A 315 -22.63 2.71 28.01
CA ARG A 315 -22.74 1.80 29.16
C ARG A 315 -24.20 1.42 29.42
N GLY A 316 -25.13 2.38 29.40
CA GLY A 316 -26.56 2.12 29.61
C GLY A 316 -27.16 1.18 28.57
N LEU A 317 -26.93 1.46 27.28
CA LEU A 317 -27.40 0.60 26.18
C LEU A 317 -26.76 -0.79 26.22
N LEU A 318 -25.47 -0.87 26.55
CA LEU A 318 -24.74 -2.12 26.69
C LEU A 318 -25.34 -3.01 27.78
N LEU A 319 -25.59 -2.44 28.97
CA LEU A 319 -26.19 -3.18 30.09
C LEU A 319 -27.63 -3.61 29.79
N SER A 320 -28.42 -2.76 29.13
CA SER A 320 -29.78 -3.11 28.68
C SER A 320 -29.76 -4.26 27.67
N ARG A 321 -28.82 -4.24 26.72
CA ARG A 321 -28.64 -5.33 25.74
C ARG A 321 -28.25 -6.63 26.43
N ILE A 322 -27.31 -6.58 27.38
CA ILE A 322 -26.91 -7.74 28.16
C ILE A 322 -28.09 -8.33 28.93
N TYR A 323 -28.91 -7.49 29.57
CA TYR A 323 -30.08 -7.94 30.30
C TYR A 323 -31.01 -8.80 29.43
N ARG A 324 -31.25 -8.38 28.17
CA ARG A 324 -32.06 -9.14 27.20
C ARG A 324 -31.39 -10.43 26.72
N LEU A 325 -30.06 -10.45 26.63
CA LEU A 325 -29.29 -11.60 26.12
C LEU A 325 -28.96 -12.65 27.19
N LYS A 326 -29.02 -12.30 28.48
CA LYS A 326 -28.64 -13.18 29.59
C LYS A 326 -29.36 -14.52 29.59
N SER A 327 -30.63 -14.55 29.19
CA SER A 327 -31.46 -15.76 29.18
C SER A 327 -31.40 -16.54 27.86
N THR A 328 -30.87 -15.95 26.79
CA THR A 328 -30.97 -16.52 25.42
C THR A 328 -29.64 -16.96 24.84
N VAL A 329 -28.52 -16.46 25.37
CA VAL A 329 -27.18 -16.78 24.85
C VAL A 329 -26.49 -17.77 25.78
N ASN A 330 -26.12 -18.93 25.24
CA ASN A 330 -25.25 -19.86 25.94
C ASN A 330 -23.86 -19.22 26.20
N THR A 331 -23.42 -19.25 27.45
CA THR A 331 -22.14 -18.68 27.89
C THR A 331 -21.08 -19.73 28.22
N SER A 332 -21.45 -21.01 28.25
CA SER A 332 -20.54 -22.13 28.56
C SER A 332 -20.21 -22.90 27.29
N PHE A 333 -18.93 -23.04 26.99
CA PHE A 333 -18.40 -23.76 25.84
C PHE A 333 -17.27 -24.69 26.29
N GLU A 334 -17.26 -25.89 25.73
CA GLU A 334 -16.15 -26.82 25.86
C GLU A 334 -15.01 -26.39 24.94
N PHE A 335 -13.79 -26.32 25.50
CA PHE A 335 -12.60 -25.94 24.77
C PHE A 335 -11.84 -27.22 24.44
N ILE A 336 -11.89 -27.63 23.17
CA ILE A 336 -11.41 -28.93 22.70
C ILE A 336 -9.92 -29.10 22.97
N PHE A 337 -9.14 -28.04 22.76
CA PHE A 337 -7.69 -28.07 23.03
C PHE A 337 -7.31 -27.91 24.52
N LYS A 338 -8.25 -28.12 25.45
CA LYS A 338 -7.94 -28.38 26.86
C LYS A 338 -8.04 -29.86 27.21
N ASP A 339 -8.67 -30.66 26.34
CA ASP A 339 -8.81 -32.10 26.51
C ASP A 339 -7.43 -32.77 26.30
N PRO A 340 -6.84 -33.42 27.32
CA PRO A 340 -5.54 -34.08 27.21
C PRO A 340 -5.50 -35.17 26.14
N ASP A 341 -6.62 -35.85 25.90
CA ASP A 341 -6.71 -36.92 24.91
C ASP A 341 -6.54 -36.33 23.50
N ILE A 342 -7.21 -35.22 23.21
CA ILE A 342 -7.07 -34.50 21.92
C ILE A 342 -5.66 -33.97 21.71
N ILE A 343 -5.00 -33.49 22.75
CA ILE A 343 -3.61 -33.00 22.65
C ILE A 343 -2.67 -34.16 22.28
N THR A 344 -2.86 -35.31 22.92
CA THR A 344 -2.08 -36.52 22.67
C THR A 344 -2.28 -37.01 21.25
N GLU A 345 -3.54 -37.09 20.80
CA GLU A 345 -3.89 -37.51 19.44
C GLU A 345 -3.45 -36.54 18.36
N LEU A 346 -3.37 -35.23 18.64
CA LEU A 346 -2.79 -34.25 17.70
C LEU A 346 -1.27 -34.41 17.58
N THR A 347 -0.61 -34.89 18.65
CA THR A 347 0.85 -35.05 18.67
C THR A 347 1.29 -36.11 17.66
N TYR A 348 0.57 -37.22 17.57
CA TYR A 348 0.86 -38.30 16.61
C TYR A 348 1.00 -37.85 15.14
N PRO A 349 0.01 -37.19 14.49
CA PRO A 349 0.16 -36.71 13.12
C PRO A 349 1.22 -35.60 13.00
N GLN A 350 1.47 -34.81 14.06
CA GLN A 350 2.54 -33.82 14.07
C GLN A 350 3.94 -34.45 14.18
N GLU A 351 4.04 -35.68 14.67
CA GLU A 351 5.28 -36.46 14.69
C GLU A 351 5.58 -37.11 13.33
N GLN A 352 4.56 -37.50 12.58
CA GLN A 352 4.71 -38.14 11.27
C GLN A 352 4.75 -37.15 10.09
N TYR A 353 4.00 -36.06 10.18
CA TYR A 353 3.76 -35.15 9.06
C TYR A 353 4.13 -33.70 9.39
N VAL A 354 4.53 -32.96 8.36
CA VAL A 354 4.55 -31.50 8.37
C VAL A 354 3.18 -31.02 7.92
N ILE A 355 2.47 -30.34 8.82
CA ILE A 355 1.13 -29.83 8.60
C ILE A 355 1.23 -28.36 8.17
N THR A 356 0.79 -28.06 6.95
CA THR A 356 0.86 -26.73 6.33
C THR A 356 -0.47 -26.35 5.67
N PRO A 357 -0.73 -25.06 5.38
CA PRO A 357 -1.83 -24.67 4.50
C PRO A 357 -1.60 -25.14 3.06
N ALA A 358 -2.67 -25.35 2.29
CA ALA A 358 -2.58 -25.63 0.85
C ALA A 358 -2.41 -24.34 0.01
N ASP A 359 -1.55 -24.38 -1.02
CA ASP A 359 -1.46 -23.27 -1.99
C ASP A 359 -2.77 -23.14 -2.78
N LYS A 360 -3.29 -21.91 -2.91
CA LYS A 360 -4.60 -21.57 -3.50
C LYS A 360 -5.82 -22.10 -2.76
N ALA A 361 -5.63 -22.81 -1.65
CA ALA A 361 -6.72 -23.28 -0.79
C ALA A 361 -6.32 -23.18 0.70
N SER A 362 -5.86 -21.99 1.12
CA SER A 362 -5.22 -21.77 2.42
C SER A 362 -6.12 -21.96 3.65
N ASN A 363 -7.42 -22.23 3.44
CA ASN A 363 -8.34 -22.61 4.51
C ASN A 363 -8.46 -24.14 4.67
N ASN A 364 -7.54 -24.90 4.08
CA ASN A 364 -7.40 -26.34 4.26
C ASN A 364 -6.06 -26.68 4.90
N TYR A 365 -6.01 -27.87 5.48
CA TYR A 365 -4.78 -28.48 5.99
C TYR A 365 -4.19 -29.40 4.93
N THR A 366 -2.87 -29.52 4.93
CA THR A 366 -2.17 -30.54 4.16
C THR A 366 -1.20 -31.25 5.09
N PHE A 367 -1.18 -32.56 4.99
CA PHE A 367 -0.28 -33.46 5.71
C PHE A 367 0.75 -33.95 4.70
N THR A 368 1.98 -33.51 4.88
CA THR A 368 3.12 -33.90 4.03
C THR A 368 4.07 -34.73 4.85
N CYS A 369 4.49 -35.90 4.36
CA CYS A 369 5.53 -36.71 4.99
C CYS A 369 6.75 -35.85 5.34
N LYS A 370 7.25 -35.98 6.58
CA LYS A 370 8.43 -35.22 7.05
C LYS A 370 9.68 -35.46 6.21
N GLN A 371 9.97 -36.73 5.88
CA GLN A 371 11.11 -37.07 5.02
C GLN A 371 10.99 -36.40 3.65
N TYR A 372 9.84 -36.54 2.98
CA TYR A 372 9.62 -35.89 1.70
C TYR A 372 9.69 -34.36 1.76
N TYR A 373 9.13 -33.76 2.82
CA TYR A 373 9.18 -32.32 3.05
C TYR A 373 10.64 -31.84 3.20
N PHE A 374 11.45 -32.59 3.96
CA PHE A 374 12.89 -32.33 4.12
C PHE A 374 13.64 -32.44 2.78
N ASP A 375 13.45 -33.56 2.06
CA ASP A 375 14.09 -33.80 0.76
C ASP A 375 13.73 -32.72 -0.27
N SER A 376 12.50 -32.22 -0.20
CA SER A 376 12.03 -31.12 -1.03
C SER A 376 12.79 -29.81 -0.76
N LEU A 377 13.11 -29.51 0.50
CA LEU A 377 13.93 -28.35 0.86
C LEU A 377 15.38 -28.53 0.43
N VAL A 378 15.95 -29.71 0.69
CA VAL A 378 17.32 -30.07 0.28
C VAL A 378 17.48 -29.93 -1.23
N LYS A 379 16.52 -30.41 -2.01
CA LYS A 379 16.49 -30.29 -3.47
C LYS A 379 16.33 -28.84 -3.93
N GLU A 380 15.42 -28.08 -3.33
CA GLU A 380 15.20 -26.66 -3.69
C GLU A 380 16.45 -25.82 -3.44
N LEU A 381 17.15 -26.08 -2.34
CA LEU A 381 18.38 -25.38 -1.94
C LEU A 381 19.64 -25.94 -2.62
N GLY A 382 19.55 -27.08 -3.32
CA GLY A 382 20.68 -27.70 -4.00
C GLY A 382 21.73 -28.31 -3.06
N LEU A 383 21.31 -28.81 -1.90
CA LEU A 383 22.21 -29.30 -0.84
C LEU A 383 22.64 -30.77 -1.02
N ASN A 384 22.09 -31.48 -2.01
CA ASN A 384 22.36 -32.89 -2.29
C ASN A 384 23.19 -33.14 -3.56
N SER A 385 24.16 -32.26 -3.85
CA SER A 385 25.00 -32.33 -5.06
C SER A 385 24.25 -32.17 -6.39
N ILE A 386 22.96 -31.86 -6.35
CA ILE A 386 22.14 -31.49 -7.51
C ILE A 386 22.00 -29.96 -7.51
N PRO A 387 22.15 -29.28 -8.65
CA PRO A 387 21.89 -27.84 -8.73
C PRO A 387 20.49 -27.50 -8.24
N GLY A 388 20.42 -26.64 -7.23
CA GLY A 388 19.17 -26.12 -6.67
C GLY A 388 18.58 -25.00 -7.53
N ASN A 389 17.62 -24.29 -6.95
CA ASN A 389 17.06 -23.09 -7.55
C ASN A 389 18.13 -21.96 -7.56
N PRO A 390 18.43 -21.33 -8.72
CA PRO A 390 19.48 -20.31 -8.84
C PRO A 390 19.17 -19.01 -8.07
N THR A 391 17.97 -18.88 -7.50
CA THR A 391 17.57 -17.76 -6.66
C THR A 391 18.40 -17.68 -5.36
N TYR A 392 18.94 -18.81 -4.89
CA TYR A 392 19.69 -18.88 -3.64
C TYR A 392 21.19 -19.04 -3.92
N THR A 393 22.03 -18.52 -3.02
CA THR A 393 23.49 -18.67 -3.10
C THR A 393 24.00 -19.08 -1.72
N PRO A 394 24.83 -20.13 -1.61
CA PRO A 394 25.40 -20.54 -0.33
C PRO A 394 26.33 -19.45 0.20
N THR A 395 26.40 -19.32 1.53
CA THR A 395 27.27 -18.37 2.21
C THR A 395 27.96 -19.05 3.39
N ASN A 396 29.20 -18.63 3.66
CA ASN A 396 29.96 -19.06 4.84
C ASN A 396 29.79 -18.07 6.02
N LEU A 397 29.02 -16.99 5.83
CA LEU A 397 28.73 -16.04 6.89
C LEU A 397 27.81 -16.67 7.93
N SER A 398 28.14 -16.45 9.20
CA SER A 398 27.26 -16.76 10.33
C SER A 398 26.01 -15.88 10.31
N ASP A 399 24.96 -16.35 10.99
CA ASP A 399 23.72 -15.58 11.17
C ASP A 399 23.98 -14.18 11.74
N SER A 400 24.91 -14.06 12.70
CA SER A 400 25.33 -12.78 13.28
C SER A 400 25.97 -11.84 12.25
N GLU A 401 26.87 -12.36 11.41
CA GLU A 401 27.52 -11.54 10.38
C GLU A 401 26.52 -11.06 9.32
N ILE A 402 25.56 -11.90 8.95
CA ILE A 402 24.47 -11.52 8.03
C ILE A 402 23.64 -10.38 8.65
N ILE A 403 23.27 -10.52 9.92
CA ILE A 403 22.49 -9.51 10.65
C ILE A 403 23.27 -8.19 10.75
N ASP A 404 24.57 -8.23 11.03
CA ASP A 404 25.40 -7.03 11.14
C ASP A 404 25.59 -6.36 9.76
N ASN A 405 25.71 -7.13 8.69
CA ASN A 405 25.67 -6.61 7.32
C ASN A 405 24.34 -5.91 7.01
N HIS A 406 23.21 -6.50 7.42
CA HIS A 406 21.90 -5.85 7.27
C HIS A 406 21.84 -4.54 8.05
N LYS A 407 22.32 -4.50 9.31
CA LYS A 407 22.37 -3.26 10.11
C LYS A 407 23.19 -2.17 9.41
N SER A 408 24.38 -2.52 8.95
CA SER A 408 25.27 -1.59 8.25
C SER A 408 24.61 -1.00 7.00
N ALA A 409 24.00 -1.84 6.17
CA ALA A 409 23.25 -1.40 5.00
C ALA A 409 22.02 -0.55 5.36
N LEU A 410 21.29 -0.90 6.41
CA LEU A 410 20.14 -0.12 6.87
C LEU A 410 20.53 1.26 7.38
N ALA A 411 21.63 1.34 8.14
CA ALA A 411 22.17 2.59 8.65
C ALA A 411 22.61 3.52 7.51
N SER A 412 23.20 2.97 6.43
CA SER A 412 23.56 3.79 5.26
C SER A 412 22.36 4.38 4.53
N PHE A 413 21.18 3.76 4.64
CA PHE A 413 19.90 4.30 4.17
C PHE A 413 19.15 5.15 5.22
N GLY A 414 19.78 5.46 6.37
CA GLY A 414 19.22 6.31 7.41
C GLY A 414 18.14 5.66 8.28
N PHE A 415 18.07 4.32 8.32
CA PHE A 415 17.16 3.63 9.24
C PHE A 415 17.75 3.53 10.65
N ASP A 416 16.89 3.67 11.67
CA ASP A 416 17.25 3.36 13.06
C ASP A 416 17.45 1.84 13.23
N THR A 417 18.66 1.46 13.62
CA THR A 417 19.07 0.07 13.80
C THR A 417 19.04 -0.40 15.26
N ASN A 418 18.72 0.48 16.22
CA ASN A 418 18.81 0.18 17.66
C ASN A 418 17.70 -0.78 18.14
N ASN A 419 16.57 -0.84 17.43
CA ASN A 419 15.42 -1.69 17.73
C ASN A 419 15.09 -2.66 16.57
N LEU A 420 16.12 -3.25 15.95
CA LEU A 420 15.88 -4.21 14.89
C LEU A 420 15.43 -5.56 15.44
N ASP A 421 14.40 -6.08 14.78
CA ASP A 421 14.00 -7.47 14.84
C ASP A 421 15.14 -8.32 14.21
N LEU A 422 15.76 -9.25 14.96
CA LEU A 422 17.04 -9.89 14.58
C LEU A 422 16.90 -11.30 13.96
N ASP A 423 15.70 -11.75 13.61
CA ASP A 423 15.54 -13.10 13.06
C ASP A 423 15.81 -13.13 11.55
N LEU A 424 16.51 -14.16 11.08
CA LEU A 424 16.61 -14.46 9.66
C LEU A 424 15.39 -15.28 9.18
N PRO A 425 14.96 -15.12 7.91
CA PRO A 425 13.86 -15.90 7.37
C PRO A 425 14.24 -17.36 7.18
N TYR A 426 13.36 -18.28 7.59
CA TYR A 426 13.47 -19.69 7.24
C TYR A 426 12.69 -19.96 5.95
N LEU A 427 13.19 -20.90 5.15
CA LEU A 427 12.48 -21.41 3.97
C LEU A 427 11.51 -22.51 4.38
N ASN A 428 10.20 -22.26 4.21
CA ASN A 428 9.18 -23.30 4.30
C ASN A 428 8.63 -23.63 2.91
N CYS A 429 7.94 -24.76 2.79
CA CYS A 429 7.24 -25.12 1.56
C CYS A 429 5.78 -25.46 1.85
N ILE A 430 4.89 -25.15 0.91
CA ILE A 430 3.48 -25.53 0.96
C ILE A 430 3.09 -26.30 -0.30
N PRO A 431 2.28 -27.38 -0.20
CA PRO A 431 1.85 -28.15 -1.36
C PRO A 431 0.92 -27.36 -2.29
N LYS A 432 1.20 -27.43 -3.60
CA LYS A 432 0.34 -27.01 -4.71
C LYS A 432 -0.46 -28.22 -5.22
N MET A 433 -1.44 -28.65 -4.44
CA MET A 433 -2.27 -29.82 -4.76
C MET A 433 -3.17 -29.63 -5.99
N HIS A 434 -3.34 -28.39 -6.46
CA HIS A 434 -4.08 -28.07 -7.70
C HIS A 434 -3.26 -28.27 -8.99
N LYS A 435 -2.02 -28.78 -8.90
CA LYS A 435 -1.14 -29.09 -10.04
C LYS A 435 -1.04 -30.60 -10.22
N ASN A 436 -0.77 -31.08 -11.44
CA ASN A 436 -0.56 -32.49 -11.71
C ASN A 436 0.77 -32.72 -12.45
N PRO A 437 1.75 -33.44 -11.87
CA PRO A 437 1.78 -33.87 -10.46
C PRO A 437 1.80 -32.67 -9.49
N TYR A 438 1.54 -32.92 -8.21
CA TYR A 438 1.60 -31.89 -7.17
C TYR A 438 2.96 -31.18 -7.19
N LYS A 439 2.95 -29.85 -7.06
CA LYS A 439 4.16 -29.02 -6.96
C LYS A 439 4.29 -28.42 -5.57
N GLN A 440 5.35 -27.68 -5.29
CA GLN A 440 5.50 -26.92 -4.05
C GLN A 440 5.60 -25.41 -4.33
N ARG A 441 5.20 -24.61 -3.34
CA ARG A 441 5.57 -23.20 -3.23
C ARG A 441 6.55 -23.08 -2.09
N PHE A 442 7.73 -22.56 -2.36
CA PHE A 442 8.70 -22.22 -1.32
C PHE A 442 8.47 -20.76 -0.88
N ILE A 443 8.56 -20.53 0.42
CA ILE A 443 8.28 -19.24 1.06
C ILE A 443 9.35 -19.01 2.11
N ALA A 444 10.17 -17.99 1.89
CA ALA A 444 11.08 -17.46 2.90
C ALA A 444 10.31 -16.46 3.78
N GLY A 445 10.34 -16.62 5.10
CA GLY A 445 9.65 -15.70 5.98
C GLY A 445 10.13 -15.74 7.43
N SER A 446 10.05 -14.58 8.08
CA SER A 446 10.27 -14.42 9.52
C SER A 446 9.25 -13.43 10.08
N SER A 447 8.80 -13.65 11.32
CA SER A 447 7.92 -12.70 12.03
C SER A 447 8.65 -11.44 12.47
N LYS A 448 9.97 -11.54 12.65
CA LYS A 448 10.86 -10.49 13.15
C LYS A 448 12.09 -10.40 12.23
N CYS A 449 11.85 -10.09 10.96
CA CYS A 449 12.93 -10.00 9.99
C CYS A 449 13.74 -8.70 10.12
N SER A 450 15.06 -8.81 10.06
CA SER A 450 15.99 -7.66 10.08
C SER A 450 15.78 -6.66 8.94
N THR A 451 15.21 -7.09 7.81
CA THR A 451 14.94 -6.23 6.65
C THR A 451 13.52 -5.62 6.64
N LYS A 452 12.76 -5.77 7.74
CA LYS A 452 11.36 -5.35 7.84
C LYS A 452 11.16 -3.85 7.57
N SER A 453 12.03 -2.99 8.10
CA SER A 453 11.93 -1.54 7.92
C SER A 453 12.04 -1.13 6.44
N VAL A 454 13.00 -1.71 5.71
CA VAL A 454 13.15 -1.50 4.26
C VAL A 454 11.97 -2.10 3.49
N SER A 455 11.50 -3.28 3.87
CA SER A 455 10.34 -3.92 3.22
C SER A 455 9.08 -3.05 3.33
N ILE A 456 8.87 -2.39 4.48
CA ILE A 456 7.80 -1.42 4.69
C ILE A 456 7.99 -0.20 3.79
N LEU A 457 9.21 0.36 3.72
CA LEU A 457 9.49 1.51 2.86
C LEU A 457 9.25 1.18 1.38
N LEU A 458 9.80 0.07 0.89
CA LEU A 458 9.63 -0.40 -0.48
C LEU A 458 8.15 -0.60 -0.82
N THR A 459 7.39 -1.21 0.10
CA THR A 459 5.94 -1.39 -0.08
C THR A 459 5.21 -0.05 -0.19
N LYS A 460 5.59 0.96 0.61
CA LYS A 460 5.04 2.32 0.50
C LYS A 460 5.36 2.93 -0.86
N VAL A 461 6.64 2.89 -1.28
CA VAL A 461 7.08 3.41 -2.59
C VAL A 461 6.30 2.76 -3.73
N LEU A 462 6.22 1.44 -3.77
CA LEU A 462 5.47 0.71 -4.79
C LEU A 462 3.97 1.02 -4.75
N SER A 463 3.41 1.25 -3.57
CA SER A 463 2.00 1.64 -3.41
C SER A 463 1.73 3.04 -3.94
N GLU A 464 2.65 3.99 -3.74
CA GLU A 464 2.54 5.33 -4.31
C GLU A 464 2.71 5.32 -5.83
N ILE A 465 3.69 4.57 -6.36
CA ILE A 465 3.83 4.35 -7.81
C ILE A 465 2.55 3.76 -8.40
N LYS A 466 2.00 2.71 -7.77
CA LYS A 466 0.72 2.10 -8.19
C LYS A 466 -0.41 3.13 -8.20
N SER A 467 -0.50 3.96 -7.16
CA SER A 467 -1.53 4.99 -7.05
C SER A 467 -1.39 6.06 -8.14
N GLY A 468 -0.17 6.50 -8.43
CA GLY A 468 0.13 7.41 -9.53
C GLY A 468 -0.27 6.84 -10.89
N LEU A 469 0.11 5.58 -11.16
CA LEU A 469 -0.30 4.86 -12.37
C LEU A 469 -1.83 4.75 -12.47
N GLN A 470 -2.51 4.42 -11.37
CA GLN A 470 -3.97 4.34 -11.35
C GLN A 470 -4.65 5.67 -11.72
N LYS A 471 -4.13 6.80 -11.22
CA LYS A 471 -4.64 8.14 -11.58
C LYS A 471 -4.40 8.45 -13.06
N TYR A 472 -3.19 8.19 -13.54
CA TYR A 472 -2.84 8.36 -14.95
C TYR A 472 -3.78 7.56 -15.87
N TYR A 473 -3.90 6.25 -15.64
CA TYR A 473 -4.73 5.39 -16.47
C TYR A 473 -6.23 5.67 -16.34
N SER A 474 -6.70 6.16 -15.19
CA SER A 474 -8.09 6.62 -15.04
C SER A 474 -8.36 7.85 -15.90
N THR A 475 -7.38 8.75 -16.03
CA THR A 475 -7.45 9.92 -16.91
C THR A 475 -7.41 9.52 -18.38
N VAL A 476 -6.56 8.56 -18.75
CA VAL A 476 -6.54 8.00 -20.11
C VAL A 476 -7.88 7.35 -20.45
N TYR A 477 -8.45 6.57 -19.53
CA TYR A 477 -9.75 5.92 -19.72
C TYR A 477 -10.88 6.92 -19.88
N SER A 478 -10.95 7.98 -19.06
CA SER A 478 -12.02 8.99 -19.18
C SER A 478 -11.97 9.76 -20.50
N ARG A 479 -10.79 9.91 -21.11
CA ARG A 479 -10.60 10.65 -22.36
C ARG A 479 -10.72 9.77 -23.61
N SER A 480 -10.24 8.53 -23.56
CA SER A 480 -10.15 7.65 -24.74
C SER A 480 -11.13 6.47 -24.72
N GLY A 481 -11.74 6.17 -23.57
CA GLY A 481 -12.50 4.93 -23.36
C GLY A 481 -11.64 3.66 -23.24
N ILE A 482 -10.32 3.74 -23.39
CA ILE A 482 -9.42 2.57 -23.40
C ILE A 482 -8.89 2.29 -21.99
N ASN A 483 -9.22 1.12 -21.44
CA ASN A 483 -8.73 0.70 -20.12
C ASN A 483 -7.35 0.03 -20.23
N GLN A 484 -6.30 0.82 -20.11
CA GLN A 484 -4.92 0.33 -20.14
C GLN A 484 -4.46 -0.33 -18.83
N MET A 485 -5.27 -0.28 -17.75
CA MET A 485 -4.96 -0.88 -16.46
C MET A 485 -5.83 -2.11 -16.16
N TRP A 486 -6.04 -2.95 -17.17
CA TRP A 486 -6.93 -4.13 -17.12
C TRP A 486 -6.40 -5.24 -16.20
N ILE A 487 -5.08 -5.43 -16.08
CA ILE A 487 -4.46 -6.49 -15.27
C ILE A 487 -4.79 -6.37 -13.77
N LEU A 488 -4.81 -5.15 -13.23
CA LEU A 488 -5.02 -4.91 -11.79
C LEU A 488 -6.49 -4.85 -11.37
N LYS A 489 -7.42 -4.67 -12.31
CA LYS A 489 -8.87 -4.61 -12.03
C LYS A 489 -9.56 -5.99 -12.10
N ASN A 490 -8.93 -6.98 -12.72
CA ASN A 490 -9.43 -8.36 -12.78
C ASN A 490 -9.15 -9.20 -11.52
N SER A 491 -8.45 -8.65 -10.52
CA SER A 491 -8.12 -9.37 -9.28
C SER A 491 -9.08 -9.08 -8.12
N LYS A 492 -10.31 -8.62 -8.39
CA LYS A 492 -11.33 -8.39 -7.35
C LYS A 492 -12.25 -9.58 -7.19
#